data_AF-A0A7S3HEN2-F1
#
_entry.id   AF-A0A7S3HEN2-F1
#
_cell.length_a   1.000
_cell.length_b   1.000
_cell.length_c   1.000
_cell.angle_alpha   90.00
_cell.angle_beta   90.00
_cell.angle_gamma   90.00
#
_symmetry.space_group_name_H-M   'P 1'
#
loop_
_entity.id
_entity.type
_entity.pdbx_description
1 polymer ?
#
loop_
_entity_poly.entity_id
_entity_poly.type
_entity_poly.pdbx_seq_one_letter_code
_entity_poly.pdbx_strand_id
1 'polypeptide(L)'
;IPIIPGANLTAEEVRDYLESQGAENVVLIDNVVGFDTWKKGVFASGRSLRHIRKMTEGILANQKARKLKRIMGIEGEKDDDWQAIDCHSFLVNVMSPKTRRCMDLETHWRMKNRPCLPPRTATNEKEYEEKFQELLKDFPCPDEYINEDDFLLTDVEVKEF
;
A
#
# COMPACT_ATOMS: atom_id res chain seq x y z
N ILE A 1 -8.94 -19.20 5.47
CA ILE A 1 -9.98 -18.16 5.51
C ILE A 1 -11.31 -18.82 5.13
N PRO A 2 -12.39 -18.65 5.92
CA PRO A 2 -13.71 -19.19 5.57
C PRO A 2 -14.19 -18.66 4.20
N ILE A 3 -14.85 -19.51 3.40
CA ILE A 3 -15.41 -19.10 2.11
C ILE A 3 -16.84 -18.61 2.30
N ILE A 4 -17.03 -17.29 2.30
CA ILE A 4 -18.33 -16.64 2.43
C ILE A 4 -18.62 -15.93 1.09
N PRO A 5 -19.50 -16.47 0.22
CA PRO A 5 -19.79 -15.88 -1.08
C PRO A 5 -20.27 -14.43 -0.98
N GLY A 6 -19.70 -13.54 -1.80
CA GLY A 6 -20.07 -12.14 -1.89
C GLY A 6 -19.53 -11.23 -0.79
N ALA A 7 -18.94 -11.78 0.28
CA ALA A 7 -18.39 -11.00 1.39
C ALA A 7 -16.90 -10.69 1.16
N ASN A 8 -16.51 -9.42 1.28
CA ASN A 8 -15.09 -9.02 1.25
C ASN A 8 -14.31 -9.73 2.36
N LEU A 9 -13.00 -9.91 2.16
CA LEU A 9 -12.11 -10.34 3.23
C LEU A 9 -12.13 -9.32 4.37
N THR A 10 -11.86 -9.77 5.58
CA THR A 10 -11.54 -8.89 6.71
C THR A 10 -10.03 -8.87 6.96
N ALA A 11 -9.54 -7.80 7.56
CA ALA A 11 -8.11 -7.66 7.88
C ALA A 11 -7.66 -8.73 8.90
N GLU A 12 -8.54 -9.09 9.82
CA GLU A 12 -8.33 -10.13 10.83
C GLU A 12 -8.24 -11.52 10.20
N GLU A 13 -9.12 -11.87 9.25
CA GLU A 13 -9.04 -13.13 8.51
C GLU A 13 -7.72 -13.26 7.73
N VAL A 14 -7.24 -12.16 7.15
CA VAL A 14 -5.96 -12.15 6.42
C VAL A 14 -4.77 -12.23 7.36
N ARG A 15 -4.79 -11.51 8.50
CA ARG A 15 -3.77 -11.63 9.54
C ARG A 15 -3.65 -13.09 10.01
N ASP A 16 -4.75 -13.70 10.40
CA ASP A 16 -4.78 -15.08 10.93
C ASP A 16 -4.32 -16.08 9.86
N TYR A 17 -4.68 -15.84 8.59
CA TYR A 17 -4.18 -16.62 7.48
C TYR A 17 -2.66 -16.51 7.32
N LEU A 18 -2.10 -15.30 7.36
CA LEU A 18 -0.65 -15.09 7.24
C LEU A 18 0.11 -15.76 8.39
N GLU A 19 -0.40 -15.64 9.62
CA GLU A 19 0.14 -16.36 10.79
C GLU A 19 0.11 -17.88 10.58
N SER A 20 -1.01 -18.43 10.07
CA SER A 20 -1.13 -19.86 9.77
C SER A 20 -0.17 -20.35 8.67
N GLN A 21 0.26 -19.46 7.77
CA GLN A 21 1.27 -19.78 6.75
C GLN A 21 2.71 -19.67 7.27
N GLY A 22 2.90 -19.25 8.53
CA GLY A 22 4.22 -19.07 9.13
C GLY A 22 4.91 -17.78 8.69
N ALA A 23 4.13 -16.73 8.42
CA ALA A 23 4.65 -15.38 8.23
C ALA A 23 5.31 -14.85 9.51
N GLU A 24 6.32 -14.01 9.35
CA GLU A 24 7.02 -13.36 10.46
C GLU A 24 6.49 -11.93 10.66
N ASN A 25 6.49 -11.44 11.90
CA ASN A 25 6.13 -10.06 12.24
C ASN A 25 4.78 -9.61 11.64
N VAL A 26 3.73 -10.40 11.80
CA VAL A 26 2.40 -10.02 11.29
C VAL A 26 1.85 -8.88 12.14
N VAL A 27 1.53 -7.75 11.51
CA VAL A 27 1.06 -6.53 12.16
C VAL A 27 -0.20 -6.04 11.47
N LEU A 28 -1.20 -5.70 12.27
CA LEU A 28 -2.40 -5.00 11.83
C LEU A 28 -2.33 -3.54 12.30
N ILE A 29 -2.38 -2.60 11.37
CA ILE A 29 -2.61 -1.18 11.62
C ILE A 29 -4.08 -0.91 11.34
N ASP A 30 -4.80 -0.33 12.30
CA ASP A 30 -6.26 -0.18 12.26
C ASP A 30 -6.74 1.25 11.96
N ASN A 31 -5.84 2.24 12.00
CA ASN A 31 -6.16 3.66 11.94
C ASN A 31 -5.25 4.44 10.98
N VAL A 32 -5.19 4.03 9.72
CA VAL A 32 -4.46 4.75 8.67
C VAL A 32 -5.25 5.99 8.24
N VAL A 33 -4.60 7.16 8.32
CA VAL A 33 -5.17 8.46 7.95
C VAL A 33 -4.86 8.83 6.50
N GLY A 34 -5.72 9.66 5.90
CA GLY A 34 -5.49 10.23 4.56
C GLY A 34 -5.95 9.42 3.36
N PHE A 35 -6.71 8.34 3.57
CA PHE A 35 -7.39 7.61 2.50
C PHE A 35 -8.91 7.59 2.74
N ASP A 36 -9.71 7.72 1.68
CA ASP A 36 -11.18 7.64 1.78
C ASP A 36 -11.68 6.19 1.78
N THR A 37 -10.95 5.29 1.11
CA THR A 37 -11.42 3.94 0.77
C THR A 37 -11.09 2.90 1.84
N TRP A 38 -9.91 2.98 2.43
CA TRP A 38 -9.45 2.02 3.43
C TRP A 38 -8.81 2.72 4.63
N LYS A 39 -8.90 2.06 5.79
CA LYS A 39 -8.36 2.57 7.07
C LYS A 39 -7.45 1.57 7.78
N LYS A 40 -7.36 0.33 7.28
CA LYS A 40 -6.52 -0.71 7.87
C LYS A 40 -5.41 -1.17 6.92
N GLY A 41 -4.27 -1.56 7.48
CA GLY A 41 -3.16 -2.19 6.76
C GLY A 41 -2.70 -3.45 7.47
N VAL A 42 -2.50 -4.54 6.73
CA VAL A 42 -1.89 -5.79 7.24
C VAL A 42 -0.48 -5.89 6.68
N PHE A 43 0.50 -6.06 7.55
CA PHE A 43 1.91 -6.15 7.21
C PHE A 43 2.47 -7.48 7.67
N ALA A 44 3.27 -8.14 6.84
CA ALA A 44 3.90 -9.40 7.19
C ALA A 44 5.25 -9.55 6.50
N SER A 45 6.10 -10.41 7.07
CA SER A 45 7.40 -10.75 6.51
C SER A 45 7.48 -12.20 6.04
N GLY A 46 8.04 -12.40 4.84
CA GLY A 46 8.30 -13.72 4.26
C GLY A 46 9.80 -14.04 4.22
N ARG A 47 10.14 -15.27 4.60
CA ARG A 47 11.51 -15.81 4.59
C ARG A 47 12.17 -15.99 3.20
N SER A 48 11.38 -15.98 2.12
CA SER A 48 11.88 -16.08 0.74
C SER A 48 10.84 -15.57 -0.25
N LEU A 49 11.25 -15.24 -1.48
CA LEU A 49 10.34 -14.83 -2.56
C LEU A 49 9.22 -15.85 -2.80
N ARG A 50 9.54 -17.15 -2.78
CA ARG A 50 8.56 -18.22 -2.93
C ARG A 50 7.54 -18.23 -1.79
N HIS A 51 8.00 -17.94 -0.56
CA HIS A 51 7.11 -17.88 0.60
C HIS A 51 6.17 -16.67 0.52
N ILE A 52 6.68 -15.50 0.11
CA ILE A 52 5.89 -14.29 -0.14
C ILE A 52 4.80 -14.58 -1.19
N ARG A 53 5.21 -15.07 -2.38
CA ARG A 53 4.30 -15.43 -3.48
C ARG A 53 3.20 -16.40 -3.06
N LYS A 54 3.55 -17.46 -2.32
CA LYS A 54 2.55 -18.43 -1.83
C LYS A 54 1.50 -17.77 -0.93
N MET A 55 1.92 -16.87 -0.04
CA MET A 55 1.00 -16.20 0.87
C MET A 55 0.05 -15.27 0.11
N THR A 56 0.58 -14.44 -0.78
CA THR A 56 -0.21 -13.46 -1.54
C THR A 56 -1.15 -14.12 -2.54
N GLU A 57 -0.68 -15.14 -3.27
CA GLU A 57 -1.53 -15.95 -4.17
C GLU A 57 -2.68 -16.62 -3.42
N GLY A 58 -2.43 -17.09 -2.18
CA GLY A 58 -3.48 -17.68 -1.37
C GLY A 58 -4.54 -16.67 -0.91
N ILE A 59 -4.17 -15.42 -0.61
CA ILE A 59 -5.14 -14.34 -0.34
C ILE A 59 -5.97 -14.07 -1.59
N LEU A 60 -5.33 -13.95 -2.76
CA LEU A 60 -6.00 -13.74 -4.04
C LEU A 60 -6.95 -14.89 -4.38
N ALA A 61 -6.54 -16.14 -4.14
CA ALA A 61 -7.37 -17.32 -4.31
C ALA A 61 -8.62 -17.29 -3.41
N ASN A 62 -8.50 -16.80 -2.18
CA ASN A 62 -9.65 -16.62 -1.28
C ASN A 62 -10.62 -15.54 -1.79
N GLN A 63 -10.12 -14.42 -2.33
CA GLN A 63 -10.97 -13.41 -2.98
C GLN A 63 -11.76 -14.01 -4.16
N LYS A 64 -11.09 -14.81 -5.00
CA LYS A 64 -11.71 -15.52 -6.13
C LYS A 64 -12.76 -16.53 -5.65
N ALA A 65 -12.46 -17.32 -4.62
CA ALA A 65 -13.38 -18.30 -4.06
C ALA A 65 -14.66 -17.66 -3.47
N ARG A 66 -14.57 -16.43 -2.95
CA ARG A 66 -15.73 -15.65 -2.49
C ARG A 66 -16.53 -15.01 -3.64
N LYS A 67 -16.16 -15.20 -4.90
CA LYS A 67 -16.87 -14.65 -6.08
C LYS A 67 -17.03 -13.12 -6.03
N LEU A 68 -16.01 -12.42 -5.53
CA LEU A 68 -16.02 -10.96 -5.49
C LEU A 68 -16.07 -10.40 -6.91
N LYS A 69 -16.91 -9.37 -7.13
CA LYS A 69 -17.08 -8.75 -8.46
C LYS A 69 -15.83 -8.00 -8.94
N ARG A 70 -15.03 -7.50 -7.99
CA ARG A 70 -13.78 -6.79 -8.24
C ARG A 70 -12.70 -7.46 -7.42
N ILE A 71 -11.70 -7.98 -8.09
CA ILE A 71 -10.53 -8.61 -7.49
C ILE A 71 -9.34 -7.85 -8.04
N MET A 72 -8.56 -7.24 -7.16
CA MET A 72 -7.34 -6.55 -7.54
C MET A 72 -6.20 -7.56 -7.67
N GLY A 73 -5.27 -7.29 -8.58
CA GLY A 73 -4.08 -8.12 -8.76
C GLY A 73 -3.13 -8.04 -7.55
N ILE A 74 -2.03 -8.78 -7.63
CA ILE A 74 -0.90 -8.60 -6.73
C ILE A 74 0.06 -7.63 -7.39
N GLU A 75 0.39 -6.55 -6.70
CA GLU A 75 1.46 -5.64 -7.11
C GLU A 75 2.82 -6.20 -6.66
N GLY A 76 3.87 -6.01 -7.47
CA GLY A 76 5.24 -6.49 -7.16
C GLY A 76 5.52 -7.97 -7.51
N GLU A 77 4.73 -8.62 -8.37
CA GLU A 77 4.93 -10.06 -8.67
C GLU A 77 6.27 -10.40 -9.37
N LYS A 78 6.76 -9.51 -10.24
CA LYS A 78 7.84 -9.75 -11.23
C LYS A 78 9.26 -9.59 -10.67
N ASP A 79 9.55 -10.24 -9.54
CA ASP A 79 10.86 -10.32 -8.87
C ASP A 79 11.12 -9.30 -7.77
N ASP A 80 10.05 -8.68 -7.26
CA ASP A 80 10.13 -7.86 -6.07
C ASP A 80 10.04 -8.74 -4.80
N ASP A 81 10.81 -8.38 -3.79
CA ASP A 81 10.73 -8.95 -2.45
C ASP A 81 9.74 -8.19 -1.56
N TRP A 82 8.92 -7.32 -2.17
CA TRP A 82 7.68 -6.75 -1.68
C TRP A 82 6.51 -7.13 -2.60
N GLN A 83 5.38 -7.49 -1.99
CA GLN A 83 4.12 -7.68 -2.70
C GLN A 83 2.97 -7.05 -1.93
N ALA A 84 2.06 -6.42 -2.67
CA ALA A 84 0.87 -5.79 -2.09
C ALA A 84 -0.42 -6.27 -2.73
N ILE A 85 -1.49 -6.29 -1.92
CA ILE A 85 -2.84 -6.68 -2.35
C ILE A 85 -3.85 -5.70 -1.80
N ASP A 86 -4.58 -5.05 -2.70
CA ASP A 86 -5.75 -4.24 -2.36
C ASP A 86 -6.94 -5.18 -2.05
N CYS A 87 -7.42 -5.13 -0.80
CA CYS A 87 -8.58 -5.87 -0.31
C CYS A 87 -9.79 -4.96 -0.09
N HIS A 88 -9.88 -3.85 -0.83
CA HIS A 88 -10.93 -2.83 -0.84
C HIS A 88 -11.04 -1.99 0.45
N SER A 89 -11.25 -2.62 1.60
CA SER A 89 -11.37 -1.95 2.90
C SER A 89 -10.06 -1.89 3.70
N PHE A 90 -9.03 -2.59 3.22
CA PHE A 90 -7.68 -2.62 3.78
C PHE A 90 -6.64 -3.02 2.74
N LEU A 91 -5.38 -2.69 3.00
CA LEU A 91 -4.25 -3.08 2.17
C LEU A 91 -3.41 -4.16 2.86
N VAL A 92 -2.90 -5.11 2.09
CA VAL A 92 -1.96 -6.14 2.58
C VAL A 92 -0.60 -5.87 1.98
N ASN A 93 0.46 -5.87 2.79
CA ASN A 93 1.86 -5.77 2.37
C ASN A 93 2.64 -6.96 2.93
N VAL A 94 3.27 -7.72 2.04
CA VAL A 94 4.10 -8.88 2.39
C VAL A 94 5.50 -8.65 1.83
N MET A 95 6.51 -8.62 2.69
CA MET A 95 7.87 -8.19 2.33
C MET A 95 8.94 -9.15 2.82
N SER A 96 10.14 -9.12 2.24
CA SER A 96 11.32 -9.66 2.92
C SER A 96 11.62 -8.83 4.18
N PRO A 97 12.27 -9.41 5.20
CA PRO A 97 12.71 -8.64 6.36
C PRO A 97 13.64 -7.48 6.01
N LYS A 98 14.44 -7.61 4.94
CA LYS A 98 15.36 -6.56 4.48
C LYS A 98 14.58 -5.38 3.90
N THR A 99 13.68 -5.64 2.96
CA THR A 99 12.89 -4.60 2.29
C THR A 99 11.93 -3.92 3.24
N ARG A 100 11.31 -4.67 4.16
CA ARG A 100 10.48 -4.08 5.22
C ARG A 100 11.24 -3.06 6.07
N ARG A 101 12.49 -3.37 6.46
CA ARG A 101 13.33 -2.42 7.21
C ARG A 101 13.74 -1.21 6.37
N CYS A 102 13.99 -1.41 5.08
CA CYS A 102 14.40 -0.34 4.18
C CYS A 102 13.25 0.64 3.88
N MET A 103 12.04 0.13 3.65
CA MET A 103 10.88 0.95 3.31
C MET A 103 10.20 1.59 4.52
N ASP A 104 10.27 0.95 5.70
CA ASP A 104 9.70 1.41 6.97
C ASP A 104 8.26 1.98 6.87
N LEU A 105 7.43 1.35 6.03
CA LEU A 105 6.06 1.80 5.76
C LEU A 105 5.18 1.84 7.01
N GLU A 106 5.49 1.01 8.00
CA GLU A 106 4.73 0.93 9.25
C GLU A 106 4.89 2.20 10.08
N THR A 107 6.09 2.77 10.17
CA THR A 107 6.30 4.08 10.82
C THR A 107 5.47 5.14 10.13
N HIS A 108 5.49 5.16 8.79
CA HIS A 108 4.73 6.13 8.00
C HIS A 108 3.20 6.00 8.17
N TRP A 109 2.64 4.79 8.15
CA TRP A 109 1.19 4.59 8.28
C TRP A 109 0.67 4.55 9.73
N ARG A 110 1.56 4.55 10.74
CA ARG A 110 1.19 4.78 12.15
C ARG A 110 1.12 6.26 12.52
N MET A 111 1.61 7.17 11.68
CA MET A 111 1.57 8.59 11.98
C MET A 111 0.13 9.10 12.03
N LYS A 112 -0.28 9.64 13.19
CA LYS A 112 -1.62 10.23 13.38
C LYS A 112 -1.79 11.51 12.56
N ASN A 113 -0.72 12.29 12.43
CA ASN A 113 -0.67 13.55 11.69
C ASN A 113 0.15 13.38 10.43
N ARG A 114 -0.18 12.37 9.62
CA ARG A 114 0.52 12.17 8.35
C ARG A 114 0.32 13.41 7.47
N PRO A 115 1.40 14.00 6.91
CA PRO A 115 1.26 15.07 5.94
C PRO A 115 0.67 14.48 4.67
N CYS A 116 -0.64 14.64 4.50
CA CYS A 116 -1.32 14.26 3.28
C CYS A 116 -2.38 15.30 2.97
N LEU A 117 -2.44 15.70 1.70
CA LEU A 117 -3.61 16.40 1.19
C LEU A 117 -4.79 15.42 1.23
N PRO A 118 -5.86 15.72 2.00
CA PRO A 118 -6.98 14.79 2.10
C PRO A 118 -7.62 14.58 0.73
N PRO A 119 -8.15 13.38 0.44
CA PRO A 119 -8.83 13.14 -0.82
C PRO A 119 -9.92 14.20 -1.04
N ARG A 120 -9.99 14.77 -2.26
CA ARG A 120 -10.89 15.88 -2.61
C ARG A 120 -10.60 17.22 -1.93
N THR A 121 -9.37 17.48 -1.49
CA THR A 121 -9.06 18.82 -0.95
C THR A 121 -9.27 19.92 -1.96
N ALA A 122 -9.09 19.65 -3.25
CA ALA A 122 -9.14 20.66 -4.30
C ALA A 122 -10.19 20.32 -5.35
N THR A 123 -10.91 21.35 -5.80
CA THR A 123 -11.86 21.29 -6.91
C THR A 123 -11.18 21.47 -8.26
N ASN A 124 -9.97 22.02 -8.27
CA ASN A 124 -9.17 22.33 -9.45
C ASN A 124 -7.67 22.26 -9.13
N GLU A 125 -6.85 22.24 -10.18
CA GLU A 125 -5.38 22.12 -10.10
C GLU A 125 -4.72 23.28 -9.33
N LYS A 126 -5.19 24.52 -9.53
CA LYS A 126 -4.65 25.70 -8.83
C LYS A 126 -4.84 25.60 -7.32
N GLU A 127 -6.04 25.23 -6.88
CA GLU A 127 -6.34 25.04 -5.45
C GLU A 127 -5.53 23.88 -4.85
N TYR A 128 -5.27 22.82 -5.64
CA TYR A 128 -4.41 21.72 -5.21
C TYR A 128 -2.98 22.21 -4.98
N GLU A 129 -2.43 22.96 -5.95
CA GLU A 129 -1.08 23.49 -5.87
C GLU A 129 -0.91 24.44 -4.68
N GLU A 130 -1.86 25.36 -4.44
CA GLU A 130 -1.82 26.26 -3.29
C GLU A 130 -1.77 25.50 -1.96
N LYS A 131 -2.58 24.44 -1.82
CA LYS A 131 -2.62 23.59 -0.62
C LYS A 131 -1.38 22.70 -0.50
N PHE A 132 -0.85 22.23 -1.63
CA PHE A 132 0.39 21.48 -1.67
C PHE A 132 1.57 22.33 -1.19
N GLN A 133 1.66 23.57 -1.68
CA GLN A 133 2.67 24.54 -1.23
C GLN A 133 2.51 24.92 0.25
N GLU A 134 1.29 25.00 0.77
CA GLU A 134 1.06 25.17 2.21
C GLU A 134 1.58 23.97 3.01
N LEU A 135 1.29 22.75 2.57
CA LEU A 135 1.78 21.52 3.20
C LEU A 135 3.33 21.46 3.20
N LEU A 136 3.98 21.87 2.11
CA LEU A 136 5.44 21.90 2.01
C LEU A 136 6.08 22.92 2.96
N LYS A 137 5.38 23.97 3.38
CA LYS A 137 5.91 24.90 4.40
C LYS A 137 6.01 24.24 5.77
N ASP A 138 5.01 23.44 6.12
CA ASP A 138 4.98 22.71 7.40
C ASP A 138 5.84 21.44 7.38
N PHE A 139 5.96 20.82 6.21
CA PHE A 139 6.69 19.57 5.98
C PHE A 139 7.61 19.71 4.75
N PRO A 140 8.74 20.43 4.88
CA PRO A 140 9.66 20.63 3.77
C PRO A 140 10.23 19.29 3.29
N CYS A 141 10.38 19.14 1.98
CA CYS A 141 11.07 18.01 1.39
C CYS A 141 12.53 18.02 1.87
N PRO A 142 13.06 16.94 2.46
CA PRO A 142 14.46 16.92 2.88
C PRO A 142 15.37 17.03 1.66
N ASP A 143 16.49 17.77 1.82
CA ASP A 143 17.43 18.05 0.72
C ASP A 143 17.93 16.79 0.00
N GLU A 144 18.05 15.68 0.73
CA GLU A 144 18.46 14.37 0.19
C GLU A 144 17.51 13.79 -0.88
N TYR A 145 16.26 14.24 -0.91
CA TYR A 145 15.26 13.85 -1.91
C TYR A 145 15.15 14.85 -3.07
N ILE A 146 15.85 15.98 -3.00
CA ILE A 146 15.88 16.99 -4.06
C ILE A 146 17.03 16.64 -4.99
N ASN A 147 16.72 15.91 -6.06
CA ASN A 147 17.69 15.67 -7.13
C ASN A 147 17.46 16.69 -8.23
N GLU A 148 18.39 17.63 -8.42
CA GLU A 148 18.27 18.71 -9.42
C GLU A 148 18.07 18.15 -10.85
N ASP A 149 18.56 16.94 -11.11
CA ASP A 149 18.43 16.24 -12.39
C ASP A 149 16.99 15.72 -12.66
N ASP A 150 16.17 15.46 -11.64
CA ASP A 150 14.78 14.98 -11.82
C ASP A 150 13.85 16.08 -12.35
N PHE A 151 14.21 17.35 -12.12
CA PHE A 151 13.49 18.52 -12.63
C PHE A 151 13.77 18.81 -14.11
N LEU A 152 14.77 18.13 -14.72
CA LEU A 152 15.13 18.28 -16.14
C LEU A 152 14.33 17.36 -17.08
N LEU A 153 13.40 16.55 -16.56
CA LEU A 153 12.52 15.69 -17.36
C LEU A 153 11.37 16.42 -18.07
N THR A 154 11.38 17.75 -18.13
CA THR A 154 10.34 18.55 -18.80
C THR A 154 10.41 18.52 -20.33
N ASP A 155 11.44 17.92 -20.92
CA ASP A 155 11.60 17.81 -22.39
C ASP A 155 11.30 16.40 -22.94
N VAL A 156 10.38 15.65 -22.32
CA VAL A 156 9.79 14.48 -22.99
C VAL A 156 8.72 14.98 -23.95
N GLU A 157 9.04 15.07 -25.24
CA GLU A 157 8.06 15.23 -26.32
C GLU A 157 6.94 14.19 -26.14
N VAL A 158 5.76 14.66 -25.74
CA VAL A 158 4.54 13.85 -25.72
C VAL A 158 4.21 13.55 -27.18
N LYS A 159 4.63 12.37 -27.67
CA LYS A 159 4.12 11.84 -28.93
C LYS A 159 2.67 11.45 -28.72
N GLU A 160 1.77 12.19 -29.39
CA GLU A 160 0.35 11.87 -29.49
C GLU A 160 0.18 10.40 -29.95
N PHE A 161 -0.68 9.67 -29.24
CA PHE A 161 -1.24 8.38 -29.67
C PHE A 161 -2.72 8.59 -30.02
#